data_AF-A0A8T6UJX1-F1
#
_entry.id   AF-A0A8T6UJX1-F1
#
_cell.length_a   1.000
_cell.length_b   1.000
_cell.length_c   1.000
_cell.angle_alpha   90.00
_cell.angle_beta   90.00
_cell.angle_gamma   90.00
#
_symmetry.space_group_name_H-M   'P 1'
#
loop_
_entity.id
_entity.type
_entity.pdbx_description
1 polymer ?
#
loop_
_entity_poly.entity_id
_entity_poly.type
_entity_poly.pdbx_seq_one_letter_code
_entity_poly.pdbx_strand_id
1 'polypeptide(L)'
;MGLQERFELTEVQAKAILEMRLQKLTSMEVDKVREDLEETNKLIERLKEILDSEELVLGIVRDELEEVKDRYGDDRRTQIDFDESELAMEDLVPNVKMVVS
;
A
#
# COMPACT_ATOMS: atom_id res chain seq x y z
N MET A 1 18.93 40.22 7.48
CA MET A 1 19.08 39.55 8.79
C MET A 1 17.92 39.78 9.76
N GLY A 2 17.14 40.89 9.67
CA GLY A 2 16.14 41.22 10.70
C GLY A 2 14.98 40.22 10.96
N LEU A 3 14.54 39.42 9.96
CA LEU A 3 13.51 38.38 10.17
C LEU A 3 14.08 37.08 10.75
N GLN A 4 15.29 36.70 10.33
CA GLN A 4 15.95 35.47 10.74
C GLN A 4 16.33 35.51 12.22
N GLU A 5 16.94 36.61 12.67
CA GLU A 5 17.40 36.77 14.06
C GLU A 5 16.24 36.98 15.05
N ARG A 6 15.15 37.61 14.61
CA ARG A 6 14.04 37.97 15.50
C ARG A 6 13.02 36.86 15.70
N PHE A 7 12.85 35.99 14.70
CA PHE A 7 11.84 34.93 14.69
C PHE A 7 12.43 33.53 14.51
N GLU A 8 13.76 33.41 14.59
CA GLU A 8 14.50 32.15 14.45
C GLU A 8 14.17 31.38 13.16
N LEU A 9 13.89 32.12 12.08
CA LEU A 9 13.51 31.55 10.79
C LEU A 9 14.75 31.15 9.98
N THR A 10 14.63 30.02 9.28
CA THR A 10 15.62 29.61 8.28
C THR A 10 15.64 30.59 7.11
N GLU A 11 16.73 30.60 6.34
CA GLU A 11 16.86 31.45 5.15
C GLU A 11 15.73 31.21 4.14
N VAL A 12 15.36 29.94 3.92
CA VAL A 12 14.27 29.55 3.02
C VAL A 12 12.93 30.12 3.50
N GLN A 13 12.64 30.03 4.80
CA GLN A 13 11.41 30.58 5.39
C GLN A 13 11.37 32.11 5.30
N ALA A 14 12.48 32.79 5.61
CA ALA A 14 12.56 34.24 5.52
C ALA A 14 12.38 34.73 4.07
N LYS A 15 12.98 34.04 3.09
CA LYS A 15 12.80 34.34 1.66
C LYS A 15 11.36 34.12 1.22
N ALA A 16 10.74 33.01 1.60
CA ALA A 16 9.35 32.72 1.28
C ALA A 16 8.38 33.80 1.79
N ILE A 17 8.61 34.33 3.00
CA ILE A 17 7.81 35.44 3.56
C ILE A 17 7.99 36.72 2.73
N LEU A 18 9.22 37.04 2.31
CA LEU A 18 9.48 38.23 1.49
C LEU A 18 8.84 38.16 0.10
N GLU A 19 8.64 36.94 -0.42
CA GLU A 19 8.00 36.70 -1.72
C GLU A 19 6.46 36.70 -1.65
N MET A 20 5.87 36.76 -0.46
CA MET A 20 4.40 36.79 -0.30
C MET A 20 3.79 38.09 -0.85
N ARG A 21 2.63 37.95 -1.50
CA ARG A 21 1.80 39.08 -1.97
C ARG A 21 0.71 39.40 -0.96
N LEU A 22 0.25 40.65 -0.90
CA LEU A 22 -0.82 41.09 0.02
C LEU A 22 -2.10 40.24 -0.06
N GLN A 23 -2.44 39.70 -1.23
CA GLN A 23 -3.59 38.83 -1.44
C GLN A 23 -3.52 37.52 -0.61
N LYS A 24 -2.30 37.05 -0.30
CA LYS A 24 -2.05 35.85 0.52
C LYS A 24 -2.25 36.09 2.02
N LEU A 25 -2.44 37.34 2.43
CA LEU A 25 -2.66 37.73 3.83
C LEU A 25 -4.15 37.96 4.15
N THR A 26 -5.06 37.58 3.25
CA THR A 26 -6.49 37.61 3.53
C THR A 26 -6.86 36.50 4.51
N SER A 27 -7.93 36.69 5.29
CA SER A 27 -8.38 35.67 6.28
C SER A 27 -8.56 34.31 5.62
N MET A 28 -9.20 34.27 4.45
CA MET A 28 -9.46 33.03 3.71
C MET A 28 -8.18 32.27 3.33
N GLU A 29 -7.15 32.98 2.86
CA GLU A 29 -5.86 32.33 2.52
C GLU A 29 -5.12 31.86 3.77
N VAL A 30 -5.22 32.59 4.90
CA VAL A 30 -4.64 32.17 6.18
C VAL A 30 -5.34 30.93 6.74
N ASP A 31 -6.67 30.88 6.65
CA ASP A 31 -7.46 29.73 7.09
C ASP A 31 -7.13 28.50 6.24
N LYS A 32 -7.01 28.66 4.92
CA LYS A 32 -6.56 27.58 4.03
C LYS A 32 -5.18 27.05 4.38
N VAL A 33 -4.20 27.93 4.66
CA VAL A 33 -2.85 27.50 5.08
C VAL A 33 -2.90 26.71 6.40
N ARG A 34 -3.82 27.03 7.30
CA ARG A 34 -4.02 26.27 8.55
C ARG A 34 -4.63 24.90 8.29
N GLU A 35 -5.62 24.81 7.41
CA GLU A 35 -6.18 23.52 6.97
C GLU A 35 -5.11 22.64 6.31
N ASP A 36 -4.36 23.18 5.34
CA ASP A 36 -3.26 22.46 4.67
C ASP A 36 -2.22 21.95 5.67
N LEU A 37 -1.89 22.76 6.70
CA LEU A 37 -0.98 22.37 7.78
C LEU A 37 -1.56 21.22 8.62
N GLU A 38 -2.84 21.28 8.97
CA GLU A 38 -3.51 20.24 9.73
C GLU A 38 -3.56 18.92 8.96
N GLU A 39 -3.93 18.96 7.68
CA GLU A 39 -3.94 17.79 6.79
C GLU A 39 -2.56 17.18 6.62
N THR A 40 -1.53 18.04 6.42
CA THR A 40 -0.15 17.59 6.31
C THR A 40 0.32 16.90 7.59
N ASN A 41 -0.02 17.45 8.76
CA ASN A 41 0.34 16.82 10.04
C ASN A 41 -0.38 15.49 10.25
N LYS A 42 -1.67 15.39 9.91
CA LYS A 42 -2.43 14.12 9.95
C LYS A 42 -1.81 13.07 9.02
N LEU A 43 -1.38 13.49 7.84
CA LEU A 43 -0.70 12.60 6.90
C LEU A 43 0.64 12.12 7.47
N ILE A 44 1.44 13.02 8.05
CA ILE A 44 2.71 12.66 8.69
C ILE A 44 2.49 11.65 9.82
N GLU A 45 1.48 11.87 10.66
CA GLU A 45 1.14 10.96 11.77
C GLU A 45 0.77 9.58 11.24
N ARG A 46 -0.14 9.50 10.26
CA ARG A 46 -0.53 8.25 9.62
C ARG A 46 0.65 7.53 8.98
N LEU A 47 1.52 8.25 8.27
CA LEU A 47 2.69 7.65 7.63
C LEU A 47 3.68 7.12 8.67
N LYS A 48 3.89 7.83 9.78
CA LYS A 48 4.73 7.34 10.88
C LYS A 48 4.14 6.09 11.53
N GLU A 49 2.83 6.07 11.78
CA GLU A 49 2.14 4.91 12.34
C GLU A 49 2.30 3.67 11.45
N ILE A 50 2.20 3.84 10.13
CA ILE A 50 2.48 2.77 9.16
C ILE A 50 3.94 2.31 9.25
N LEU A 51 4.89 3.23 9.28
CA LEU A 51 6.32 2.89 9.34
C LEU A 51 6.74 2.20 10.65
N ASP A 52 6.04 2.49 11.76
CA ASP A 52 6.33 1.93 13.07
C ASP A 52 5.68 0.55 13.30
N SER A 53 4.78 0.09 12.42
CA SER A 53 4.06 -1.18 12.56
C SER A 53 4.16 -2.06 11.31
N GLU A 54 4.92 -3.15 11.42
CA GLU A 54 5.04 -4.16 10.36
C GLU A 54 3.70 -4.81 10.02
N GLU A 55 2.82 -5.00 11.02
CA GLU A 55 1.47 -5.55 10.81
C GLU A 55 0.61 -4.63 9.92
N LEU A 56 0.67 -3.31 10.13
CA LEU A 56 -0.05 -2.34 9.30
C LEU A 56 0.49 -2.34 7.87
N VAL A 57 1.81 -2.39 7.69
CA VAL A 57 2.43 -2.48 6.35
C VAL A 57 1.95 -3.74 5.62
N LEU A 58 2.02 -4.90 6.26
CA LEU A 58 1.58 -6.15 5.66
C LEU A 58 0.08 -6.16 5.36
N GLY A 59 -0.73 -5.54 6.22
CA GLY A 59 -2.16 -5.32 5.97
C GLY A 59 -2.41 -4.51 4.71
N ILE A 60 -1.74 -3.36 4.57
CA ILE A 60 -1.84 -2.50 3.38
C ILE A 60 -1.41 -3.26 2.13
N VAL A 61 -0.27 -3.97 2.18
CA VAL A 61 0.23 -4.75 1.04
C VAL A 61 -0.76 -5.84 0.63
N ARG A 62 -1.36 -6.56 1.59
CA ARG A 62 -2.39 -7.57 1.30
C ARG A 62 -3.58 -6.93 0.57
N ASP A 63 -4.09 -5.83 1.10
CA ASP A 63 -5.28 -5.17 0.56
C ASP A 63 -5.00 -4.63 -0.87
N GLU A 64 -3.79 -4.10 -1.12
CA GLU A 64 -3.35 -3.69 -2.47
C GLU A 64 -3.22 -4.89 -3.43
N LEU A 65 -2.69 -6.02 -2.97
CA LEU A 65 -2.58 -7.24 -3.78
C LEU A 65 -3.96 -7.83 -4.12
N GLU A 66 -4.91 -7.77 -3.18
CA GLU A 66 -6.31 -8.15 -3.43
C GLU A 66 -6.95 -7.23 -4.46
N GLU A 67 -6.76 -5.91 -4.36
CA GLU A 67 -7.28 -4.95 -5.34
C GLU A 67 -6.68 -5.18 -6.74
N VAL A 68 -5.40 -5.56 -6.83
CA VAL A 68 -4.76 -5.92 -8.10
C VAL A 68 -5.34 -7.23 -8.65
N LYS A 69 -5.50 -8.25 -7.81
CA LYS A 69 -6.13 -9.52 -8.19
C LYS A 69 -7.55 -9.31 -8.69
N ASP A 70 -8.34 -8.47 -8.05
CA ASP A 70 -9.74 -8.22 -8.42
C ASP A 70 -9.85 -7.42 -9.72
N ARG A 71 -8.92 -6.48 -9.95
CA ARG A 71 -8.90 -5.68 -11.19
C ARG A 71 -8.36 -6.42 -12.41
N TYR A 72 -7.40 -7.33 -12.21
CA TYR A 72 -6.60 -7.90 -13.31
C TYR A 72 -6.55 -9.43 -13.34
N GLY A 73 -7.13 -10.11 -12.36
CA GLY A 73 -7.16 -11.56 -12.30
C GLY A 73 -8.05 -12.16 -13.39
N ASP A 74 -7.59 -13.26 -13.98
CA ASP A 74 -8.38 -14.12 -14.85
C ASP A 74 -8.37 -15.57 -14.35
N ASP A 75 -9.37 -16.33 -14.78
CA ASP A 75 -9.45 -17.74 -14.45
C ASP A 75 -8.30 -18.52 -15.12
N ARG A 76 -7.86 -19.58 -14.44
CA ARG A 76 -6.80 -20.45 -14.97
C ARG A 76 -7.26 -21.09 -16.28
N ARG A 77 -6.49 -20.85 -17.35
CA ARG A 77 -6.78 -21.36 -18.70
C ARG A 77 -6.48 -22.85 -18.88
N THR A 78 -5.64 -23.43 -18.04
CA THR A 78 -5.21 -24.82 -18.11
C THR A 78 -5.71 -25.60 -16.91
N GLN A 79 -6.12 -26.84 -17.13
CA GLN A 79 -6.49 -27.77 -16.06
C GLN A 79 -5.29 -28.65 -15.71
N ILE A 80 -5.23 -29.09 -14.46
CA ILE A 80 -4.26 -30.08 -14.01
C ILE A 80 -5.04 -31.39 -13.93
N ASP A 81 -4.84 -32.24 -14.93
CA ASP A 81 -5.43 -33.57 -14.96
C ASP A 81 -4.45 -34.58 -14.37
N PHE A 82 -4.97 -35.50 -13.58
CA PHE A 82 -4.23 -36.69 -13.17
C PHE A 82 -4.32 -37.68 -14.31
N ASP A 83 -3.17 -38.16 -14.77
CA ASP A 83 -3.09 -39.03 -15.92
C ASP A 83 -3.69 -40.40 -15.55
N GLU A 84 -4.89 -40.73 -16.03
CA GLU A 84 -5.48 -42.08 -15.87
C GLU A 84 -4.64 -43.16 -16.56
N SER A 85 -3.63 -42.78 -17.34
CA SER A 85 -2.69 -43.69 -17.99
C SER A 85 -1.44 -44.01 -17.17
N GLU A 86 -1.23 -43.36 -16.02
CA GLU A 86 -0.26 -43.83 -15.04
C GLU A 86 -0.83 -45.08 -14.36
N LEU A 87 -0.39 -46.26 -14.82
CA LEU A 87 -0.57 -47.54 -14.13
C LEU A 87 -0.35 -47.31 -12.63
N ALA A 88 -1.40 -47.52 -11.82
CA ALA A 88 -1.25 -47.47 -10.40
C ALA A 88 -0.25 -48.58 -9.97
N MET A 89 0.47 -48.39 -8.87
CA MET A 89 1.40 -49.43 -8.39
C MET A 89 0.65 -50.76 -8.17
N GLU A 90 -0.63 -50.69 -7.86
CA GLU A 90 -1.58 -51.78 -7.73
C GLU A 90 -1.84 -52.53 -9.06
N ASP A 91 -1.84 -51.85 -10.21
CA ASP A 91 -2.06 -52.44 -11.53
C ASP A 91 -0.86 -53.26 -12.03
N LEU A 92 0.31 -53.06 -11.43
CA LEU A 92 1.51 -53.87 -11.68
C LEU A 92 1.46 -55.22 -10.94
N VAL A 93 0.50 -55.41 -10.03
CA VAL A 93 0.33 -56.68 -9.30
C VAL A 93 -0.48 -57.65 -10.16
N PRO A 94 0.05 -58.84 -10.50
CA PRO A 94 -0.65 -59.79 -11.35
C PRO A 94 -1.94 -60.31 -10.69
N ASN A 95 -3.06 -60.19 -11.43
CA ASN A 95 -4.36 -60.69 -10.99
C ASN A 95 -4.35 -62.23 -10.85
N VAL A 96 -4.42 -62.71 -9.61
CA VAL A 96 -4.56 -64.15 -9.33
C VAL A 96 -6.04 -64.52 -9.41
N LYS A 97 -6.41 -65.40 -10.36
CA LYS A 97 -7.78 -65.92 -10.46
C LYS A 97 -8.11 -66.74 -9.21
N MET A 98 -8.87 -66.16 -8.28
CA MET A 98 -9.54 -66.92 -7.22
C MET A 98 -10.97 -67.25 -7.65
N VAL A 99 -11.34 -68.53 -7.51
CA VAL A 99 -12.73 -68.97 -7.64
C VAL A 99 -13.41 -68.65 -6.31
N VAL A 100 -14.37 -67.73 -6.32
CA VAL A 100 -15.26 -67.52 -5.19
C VAL A 100 -16.32 -68.61 -5.25
N SER A 101 -16.38 -69.44 -4.21
CA SER A 101 -17.32 -70.55 -4.10
C SER A 101 -18.73 -70.11 -3.79
#